data_AF-A0A7X9IJ09-F1
#
_entry.id   AF-A0A7X9IJ09-F1
#
_cell.length_a   1.000
_cell.length_b   1.000
_cell.length_c   1.000
_cell.angle_alpha   90.00
_cell.angle_beta   90.00
_cell.angle_gamma   90.00
#
_symmetry.space_group_name_H-M   'P 1'
#
loop_
_entity.id
_entity.type
_entity.pdbx_description
1 polymer ?
#
loop_
_entity_poly.entity_id
_entity_poly.type
_entity_poly.pdbx_seq_one_letter_code
_entity_poly.pdbx_strand_id
1 'polypeptide(L)'
;MLKHSFQEVETEYIDDYFERVNYRMSIASKIGNYLVSISYLANLADNHIRRFDLAAKRFLRAMKLHDKMSQAFERVLMFITLYEAIDHLCIVLNLLDFEKLDLESSLDGHGLSGDSAAEVVHLLNSVDEKARKIIRLEEENHIIADFYEAFDEKQGLTYTTLSHWQDFVAGSIQQSFRDYFKSARQAVHYRLEQKPRFWKNQSIRQYLHRKNYKALLRVIGDLEGAKL
;
A
#
# COMPACT_ATOMS: atom_id res chain seq x y z
N MET A 1 44.01 -7.61 -19.41
CA MET A 1 43.20 -8.55 -18.60
C MET A 1 43.12 -7.99 -17.20
N LEU A 2 42.15 -7.11 -16.95
CA LEU A 2 41.96 -6.52 -15.62
C LEU A 2 41.06 -7.45 -14.80
N LYS A 3 41.68 -8.11 -13.83
CA LYS A 3 40.98 -8.65 -12.66
C LYS A 3 40.50 -7.44 -11.86
N HIS A 4 39.21 -7.12 -11.95
CA HIS A 4 38.57 -6.30 -10.93
C HIS A 4 37.80 -7.21 -9.99
N SER A 5 38.18 -7.07 -8.72
CA SER A 5 37.68 -7.73 -7.52
C SER A 5 36.18 -7.50 -7.35
N PHE A 6 35.44 -8.60 -7.22
CA PHE A 6 34.06 -8.65 -6.73
C PHE A 6 34.02 -8.48 -5.20
N GLN A 7 34.64 -7.43 -4.68
CA GLN A 7 34.62 -7.10 -3.25
C GLN A 7 34.65 -5.58 -3.14
N GLU A 8 33.46 -5.00 -3.07
CA GLU A 8 33.10 -3.66 -2.54
C GLU A 8 31.72 -3.25 -3.11
N VAL A 9 30.68 -4.02 -2.76
CA VAL A 9 29.30 -3.50 -2.69
C VAL A 9 28.67 -4.05 -1.41
N GLU A 10 29.40 -3.94 -0.30
CA GLU A 10 28.83 -4.03 1.03
C GLU A 10 28.57 -2.59 1.48
N THR A 11 27.37 -2.32 1.98
CA THR A 11 26.91 -1.05 2.60
C THR A 11 26.47 0.09 1.67
N GLU A 12 25.69 -0.19 0.62
CA GLU A 12 24.61 0.74 0.29
C GLU A 12 23.52 0.54 1.35
N TYR A 13 23.36 1.54 2.22
CA TYR A 13 22.16 1.68 3.03
C TYR A 13 20.96 1.43 2.11
N ILE A 14 20.08 0.51 2.52
CA ILE A 14 18.82 0.24 1.84
C ILE A 14 18.02 1.54 1.93
N ASP A 15 18.17 2.43 0.95
CA ASP A 15 17.33 3.62 0.79
C ASP A 15 15.88 3.15 0.89
N ASP A 16 15.08 3.84 1.71
CA ASP A 16 13.72 3.43 2.07
C ASP A 16 12.94 3.06 0.78
N TYR A 17 12.18 1.96 0.81
CA TYR A 17 11.49 1.46 -0.39
C TYR A 17 10.63 2.56 -1.02
N PHE A 18 10.00 3.39 -0.19
CA PHE A 18 9.25 4.54 -0.62
C PHE A 18 10.09 5.60 -1.31
N GLU A 19 11.32 5.87 -0.83
CA GLU A 19 12.25 6.78 -1.50
C GLU A 19 12.66 6.24 -2.87
N ARG A 20 12.91 4.93 -3.00
CA ARG A 20 13.23 4.31 -4.30
C ARG A 20 12.06 4.36 -5.28
N VAL A 21 10.84 4.06 -4.83
CA VAL A 21 9.64 4.16 -5.67
C VAL A 21 9.40 5.62 -6.07
N ASN A 22 9.48 6.55 -5.12
CA ASN A 22 9.33 7.98 -5.38
C ASN A 22 10.40 8.51 -6.35
N TYR A 23 11.66 8.11 -6.18
CA TYR A 23 12.76 8.44 -7.09
C TYR A 23 12.48 7.94 -8.51
N ARG A 24 12.13 6.65 -8.68
CA ARG A 24 11.77 6.06 -9.98
C ARG A 24 10.61 6.77 -10.64
N MET A 25 9.61 7.20 -9.86
CA MET A 25 8.46 7.93 -10.38
C MET A 25 8.77 9.40 -10.68
N SER A 26 9.68 10.02 -9.95
CA SER A 26 10.14 11.40 -10.21
C SER A 26 10.93 11.54 -11.51
N ILE A 27 11.57 10.46 -11.98
CA ILE A 27 12.27 10.40 -13.27
C ILE A 27 11.30 10.43 -14.46
N ALA A 28 10.02 10.04 -14.26
CA ALA A 28 8.98 10.13 -15.29
C ALA A 28 8.46 11.58 -15.39
N SER A 29 9.20 12.44 -16.09
CA SER A 29 9.13 13.91 -16.09
C SER A 29 7.89 14.57 -16.74
N LYS A 30 6.67 14.06 -16.53
CA LYS A 30 5.41 14.78 -16.80
C LYS A 30 4.38 14.45 -15.72
N ILE A 31 3.73 15.46 -15.13
CA ILE A 31 2.70 15.31 -14.10
C ILE A 31 1.60 14.30 -14.51
N GLY A 32 1.19 14.32 -15.79
CA GLY A 32 0.26 13.32 -16.33
C GLY A 32 0.78 11.88 -16.25
N ASN A 33 2.06 11.65 -16.54
CA ASN A 33 2.67 10.31 -16.42
C ASN A 33 2.79 9.87 -14.97
N TYR A 34 2.93 10.82 -14.04
CA TYR A 34 3.01 10.56 -12.62
C TYR A 34 1.68 10.04 -12.06
N LEU A 35 0.57 10.74 -12.31
CA LEU A 35 -0.76 10.31 -11.86
C LEU A 35 -1.20 9.00 -12.52
N VAL A 36 -0.86 8.78 -13.79
CA VAL A 36 -1.08 7.48 -14.47
C VAL A 36 -0.32 6.36 -13.77
N SER A 37 0.93 6.60 -13.37
CA SER A 37 1.75 5.60 -12.69
C SER A 37 1.24 5.31 -11.27
N ILE A 38 0.80 6.32 -10.53
CA ILE A 38 0.16 6.12 -9.22
C ILE A 38 -1.17 5.36 -9.38
N SER A 39 -1.96 5.70 -10.40
CA SER A 39 -3.22 5.00 -10.69
C SER A 39 -3.00 3.54 -11.05
N TYR A 40 -1.91 3.22 -11.75
CA TYR A 40 -1.50 1.84 -11.99
C TYR A 40 -1.23 1.08 -10.69
N LEU A 41 -0.52 1.68 -9.73
CA LEU A 41 -0.28 1.08 -8.41
C LEU A 41 -1.59 0.85 -7.65
N ALA A 42 -2.53 1.79 -7.69
CA ALA A 42 -3.86 1.58 -7.12
C ALA A 42 -4.54 0.35 -7.75
N ASN A 43 -4.44 0.17 -9.07
CA ASN A 43 -5.04 -0.97 -9.77
C ASN A 43 -4.36 -2.32 -9.46
N LEU A 44 -3.09 -2.32 -9.02
CA LEU A 44 -2.46 -3.55 -8.54
C LEU A 44 -3.15 -4.09 -7.28
N ALA A 45 -3.70 -3.22 -6.42
CA ALA A 45 -4.49 -3.66 -5.27
C ALA A 45 -5.70 -4.54 -5.70
N ASP A 46 -6.33 -4.27 -6.85
CA ASP A 46 -7.43 -5.09 -7.35
C ASP A 46 -6.98 -6.53 -7.67
N ASN A 47 -5.73 -6.72 -8.09
CA ASN A 47 -5.19 -8.08 -8.31
C ASN A 47 -5.05 -8.84 -6.99
N HIS A 48 -4.56 -8.19 -5.94
CA HIS A 48 -4.46 -8.80 -4.62
C HIS A 48 -5.84 -9.08 -4.00
N ILE A 49 -6.80 -8.16 -4.15
CA ILE A 49 -8.20 -8.37 -3.76
C ILE A 49 -8.81 -9.60 -4.48
N ARG A 50 -8.58 -9.75 -5.79
CA ARG A 50 -9.05 -10.94 -6.54
C ARG A 50 -8.37 -12.23 -6.08
N ARG A 51 -7.08 -12.17 -5.75
CA ARG A 51 -6.35 -13.32 -5.19
C ARG A 51 -6.91 -13.71 -3.83
N PHE A 52 -7.23 -12.74 -2.97
CA PHE A 52 -7.90 -12.96 -1.70
C PHE A 52 -9.25 -13.67 -1.90
N ASP A 53 -10.11 -13.15 -2.79
CA ASP A 53 -11.42 -13.75 -3.10
C ASP A 53 -11.30 -15.21 -3.56
N LEU A 54 -10.28 -15.52 -4.35
CA LEU A 54 -10.02 -16.88 -4.81
C LEU A 54 -9.53 -17.78 -3.68
N ALA A 55 -8.63 -17.29 -2.83
CA ALA A 55 -8.14 -18.00 -1.65
C ALA A 55 -9.29 -18.28 -0.67
N ALA A 56 -10.16 -17.31 -0.41
CA ALA A 56 -11.36 -17.46 0.41
C ALA A 56 -12.28 -18.59 -0.09
N LYS A 57 -12.52 -18.64 -1.41
CA LYS A 57 -13.34 -19.72 -2.02
C LYS A 57 -12.69 -21.09 -1.85
N ARG A 58 -11.36 -21.18 -2.00
CA ARG A 58 -10.60 -22.42 -1.82
C ARG A 58 -10.56 -22.84 -0.36
N PHE A 59 -10.41 -21.90 0.57
CA PHE A 59 -10.51 -22.11 2.01
C PHE A 59 -11.86 -22.73 2.39
N LEU A 60 -12.97 -22.13 1.95
CA LEU A 60 -14.32 -22.65 2.21
C LEU A 60 -14.53 -24.05 1.62
N ARG A 61 -13.97 -24.33 0.44
CA ARG A 61 -13.99 -25.67 -0.15
C ARG A 61 -13.18 -26.66 0.69
N ALA A 62 -11.99 -26.28 1.14
CA ALA A 62 -11.13 -27.11 1.98
C ALA A 62 -11.79 -27.41 3.34
N MET A 63 -12.53 -26.45 3.91
CA MET A 63 -13.36 -26.70 5.10
C MET A 63 -14.42 -27.77 4.86
N LYS A 64 -15.16 -27.69 3.75
CA LYS A 64 -16.19 -28.68 3.38
C LYS A 64 -15.61 -30.08 3.14
N LEU A 65 -14.36 -30.17 2.67
CA LEU A 65 -13.67 -31.42 2.41
C LEU A 65 -12.88 -31.93 3.64
N HIS A 66 -12.91 -31.21 4.76
CA HIS A 66 -12.10 -31.49 5.96
C HIS A 66 -10.58 -31.56 5.70
N ASP A 67 -10.10 -30.90 4.64
CA ASP A 67 -8.67 -30.81 4.31
C ASP A 67 -8.01 -29.71 5.14
N LYS A 68 -7.40 -30.10 6.25
CA LYS A 68 -6.76 -29.16 7.19
C LYS A 68 -5.53 -28.47 6.60
N MET A 69 -4.79 -29.12 5.70
CA MET A 69 -3.57 -28.55 5.14
C MET A 69 -3.92 -27.41 4.18
N SER A 70 -4.87 -27.65 3.27
CA SER A 70 -5.35 -26.62 2.36
C SER A 70 -6.05 -25.47 3.10
N GLN A 71 -6.77 -25.76 4.19
CA GLN A 71 -7.34 -24.70 5.04
C GLN A 71 -6.27 -23.76 5.61
N ALA A 72 -5.20 -24.31 6.18
CA ALA A 72 -4.12 -23.52 6.74
C ALA A 72 -3.41 -22.69 5.66
N PHE A 73 -3.08 -23.32 4.53
CA PHE A 73 -2.41 -22.66 3.41
C PHE A 73 -3.23 -21.50 2.83
N GLU A 74 -4.51 -21.72 2.52
CA GLU A 74 -5.36 -20.68 1.93
C GLU A 74 -5.61 -19.54 2.92
N ARG A 75 -5.68 -19.83 4.22
CA ARG A 75 -5.79 -18.77 5.26
C ARG A 75 -4.54 -17.88 5.30
N VAL A 76 -3.35 -18.46 5.17
CA VAL A 76 -2.09 -17.70 5.05
C VAL A 76 -2.10 -16.84 3.80
N LEU A 77 -2.52 -17.39 2.65
CA LEU A 77 -2.61 -16.64 1.40
C LEU A 77 -3.60 -15.46 1.49
N MET A 78 -4.72 -15.63 2.21
CA MET A 78 -5.65 -14.54 2.48
C MET A 78 -4.97 -13.40 3.26
N PHE A 79 -4.20 -13.68 4.32
CA PHE A 79 -3.47 -12.62 5.02
C PHE A 79 -2.43 -11.92 4.14
N ILE A 80 -1.64 -12.67 3.37
CA ILE A 80 -0.61 -12.11 2.48
C ILE A 80 -1.25 -11.15 1.48
N THR A 81 -2.27 -11.61 0.78
CA THR A 81 -2.95 -10.81 -0.26
C THR A 81 -3.69 -9.62 0.33
N LEU A 82 -4.16 -9.71 1.58
CA LEU A 82 -4.74 -8.59 2.31
C LEU A 82 -3.68 -7.52 2.62
N TYR A 83 -2.53 -7.90 3.18
CA TYR A 83 -1.43 -6.98 3.46
C TYR A 83 -0.90 -6.33 2.18
N GLU A 84 -0.73 -7.09 1.09
CA GLU A 84 -0.30 -6.56 -0.20
C GLU A 84 -1.32 -5.58 -0.80
N ALA A 85 -2.63 -5.84 -0.65
CA ALA A 85 -3.66 -4.91 -1.11
C ALA A 85 -3.61 -3.59 -0.33
N ILE A 86 -3.48 -3.64 1.00
CA ILE A 86 -3.40 -2.46 1.86
C ILE A 86 -2.13 -1.67 1.58
N ASP A 87 -1.00 -2.36 1.39
CA ASP A 87 0.28 -1.75 1.10
C ASP A 87 0.24 -0.90 -0.18
N HIS A 88 -0.42 -1.38 -1.25
CA HIS A 88 -0.59 -0.57 -2.46
C HIS A 88 -1.39 0.72 -2.21
N LEU A 89 -2.39 0.69 -1.32
CA LEU A 89 -3.11 1.92 -0.95
C LEU A 89 -2.20 2.88 -0.17
N CYS A 90 -1.33 2.36 0.69
CA CYS A 90 -0.35 3.14 1.45
C CYS A 90 0.70 3.77 0.53
N ILE A 91 1.22 3.01 -0.44
CA ILE A 91 2.14 3.49 -1.47
C ILE A 91 1.48 4.63 -2.26
N VAL A 92 0.25 4.43 -2.73
CA VAL A 92 -0.50 5.46 -3.48
C VAL A 92 -0.61 6.74 -2.66
N LEU A 93 -1.01 6.64 -1.39
CA LEU A 93 -1.12 7.81 -0.53
C LEU A 93 0.22 8.49 -0.34
N ASN A 94 1.26 7.75 0.02
CA ASN A 94 2.57 8.32 0.26
C ASN A 94 3.15 9.04 -0.98
N LEU A 95 2.87 8.52 -2.18
CA LEU A 95 3.29 9.14 -3.43
C LEU A 95 2.42 10.32 -3.82
N LEU A 96 1.15 10.39 -3.41
CA LEU A 96 0.25 11.45 -3.85
C LEU A 96 0.61 12.80 -3.20
N ASP A 97 1.54 13.53 -3.81
CA ASP A 97 2.06 14.80 -3.33
C ASP A 97 1.29 16.00 -3.90
N PHE A 98 0.36 16.53 -3.11
CA PHE A 98 -0.50 17.64 -3.53
C PHE A 98 0.29 18.91 -3.86
N GLU A 99 1.50 19.12 -3.32
CA GLU A 99 2.34 20.29 -3.62
C GLU A 99 3.00 20.21 -5.01
N LYS A 100 3.15 19.01 -5.55
CA LYS A 100 3.81 18.77 -6.84
C LYS A 100 2.83 18.62 -7.99
N LEU A 101 1.53 18.69 -7.69
CA LEU A 101 0.45 18.62 -8.66
C LEU A 101 -0.08 20.03 -8.91
N ASP A 102 -0.55 20.30 -10.12
CA ASP A 102 -1.16 21.57 -10.50
C ASP A 102 -2.56 21.69 -9.86
N LEU A 103 -2.59 21.86 -8.53
CA LEU A 103 -3.76 21.92 -7.68
C LEU A 103 -3.88 23.28 -7.00
N GLU A 104 -5.13 23.70 -6.84
CA GLU A 104 -5.52 24.91 -6.14
C GLU A 104 -6.69 24.64 -5.18
N SER A 105 -6.98 25.61 -4.33
CA SER A 105 -8.18 25.56 -3.51
C SER A 105 -9.41 25.95 -4.33
N SER A 106 -10.47 25.14 -4.26
CA SER A 106 -11.76 25.50 -4.84
C SER A 106 -12.34 26.77 -4.19
N LEU A 107 -13.38 27.33 -4.82
CA LEU A 107 -14.04 28.58 -4.42
C LEU A 107 -14.56 28.58 -2.97
N ASP A 108 -14.96 27.42 -2.46
CA ASP A 108 -15.41 27.23 -1.08
C ASP A 108 -14.26 27.10 -0.07
N GLY A 109 -13.00 27.13 -0.52
CA GLY A 109 -11.81 27.04 0.31
C GLY A 109 -11.47 25.63 0.81
N HIS A 110 -12.22 24.60 0.41
CA HIS A 110 -12.22 23.30 1.09
C HIS A 110 -12.13 22.08 0.15
N GLY A 111 -12.26 22.28 -1.15
CA GLY A 111 -12.06 21.29 -2.20
C GLY A 111 -10.78 21.50 -3.00
N LEU A 112 -10.66 20.70 -4.05
CA LEU A 112 -9.58 20.76 -5.04
C LEU A 112 -10.09 21.44 -6.30
N SER A 113 -9.29 22.35 -6.85
CA SER A 113 -9.39 22.89 -8.21
C SER A 113 -8.02 22.80 -8.90
N GLY A 114 -7.93 23.25 -10.15
CA GLY A 114 -6.72 23.13 -10.97
C GLY A 114 -6.80 21.95 -11.94
N ASP A 115 -5.81 21.89 -12.83
CA ASP A 115 -5.81 21.01 -14.01
C ASP A 115 -5.80 19.52 -13.65
N SER A 116 -5.21 19.15 -12.51
CA SER A 116 -5.11 17.75 -12.04
C SER A 116 -6.20 17.35 -11.02
N ALA A 117 -7.12 18.25 -10.68
CA ALA A 117 -8.06 18.01 -9.57
C ALA A 117 -9.02 16.84 -9.84
N ALA A 118 -9.48 16.70 -11.08
CA ALA A 118 -10.43 15.65 -11.45
C ALA A 118 -9.78 14.25 -11.33
N GLU A 119 -8.55 14.11 -11.80
CA GLU A 119 -7.76 12.89 -11.76
C GLU A 119 -7.42 12.49 -10.33
N VAL A 120 -7.04 13.45 -9.48
CA VAL A 120 -6.76 13.22 -8.06
C VAL A 120 -8.02 12.76 -7.33
N VAL A 121 -9.15 13.42 -7.56
CA VAL A 121 -10.44 13.01 -6.97
C VAL A 121 -10.84 11.61 -7.46
N HIS A 122 -10.65 11.31 -8.75
CA HIS A 122 -10.93 10.00 -9.30
C HIS A 122 -10.05 8.91 -8.68
N LEU A 123 -8.76 9.16 -8.52
CA LEU A 123 -7.82 8.26 -7.86
C LEU A 123 -8.22 8.00 -6.40
N LEU A 124 -8.51 9.06 -5.62
CA LEU A 124 -8.95 8.92 -4.23
C LEU A 124 -10.26 8.14 -4.10
N ASN A 125 -11.23 8.38 -5.01
CA ASN A 125 -12.46 7.59 -5.05
C ASN A 125 -12.19 6.11 -5.33
N SER A 126 -11.29 5.81 -6.27
CA SER A 126 -10.87 4.43 -6.59
C SER A 126 -10.20 3.74 -5.41
N VAL A 127 -9.31 4.46 -4.71
CA VAL A 127 -8.61 3.97 -3.52
C VAL A 127 -9.60 3.71 -2.36
N ASP A 128 -10.57 4.59 -2.13
CA ASP A 128 -11.60 4.38 -1.11
C ASP A 128 -12.56 3.23 -1.45
N GLU A 129 -12.90 3.05 -2.73
CA GLU A 129 -13.68 1.89 -3.16
C GLU A 129 -12.92 0.58 -2.92
N LYS A 130 -11.61 0.56 -3.18
CA LYS A 130 -10.74 -0.59 -2.88
C LYS A 130 -10.65 -0.85 -1.38
N ALA A 131 -10.52 0.21 -0.57
CA ALA A 131 -10.57 0.09 0.88
C ALA A 131 -11.90 -0.50 1.38
N ARG A 132 -13.05 -0.11 0.77
CA ARG A 132 -14.36 -0.72 1.08
C ARG A 132 -14.39 -2.22 0.75
N LYS A 133 -13.81 -2.63 -0.37
CA LYS A 133 -13.70 -4.05 -0.74
C LYS A 133 -12.84 -4.82 0.25
N ILE A 134 -11.70 -4.26 0.64
CA ILE A 134 -10.81 -4.82 1.68
C ILE A 134 -11.59 -5.03 2.97
N ILE A 135 -12.22 -3.99 3.50
CA ILE A 135 -13.02 -4.03 4.73
C ILE A 135 -14.10 -5.11 4.66
N ARG A 136 -14.82 -5.19 3.54
CA ARG A 136 -15.86 -6.21 3.36
C ARG A 136 -15.27 -7.62 3.43
N LEU A 137 -14.13 -7.85 2.78
CA LEU A 137 -13.45 -9.14 2.79
C LEU A 137 -12.96 -9.53 4.18
N GLU A 138 -12.44 -8.58 4.95
CA GLU A 138 -12.06 -8.81 6.35
C GLU A 138 -13.26 -9.28 7.19
N GLU A 139 -14.38 -8.56 7.07
CA GLU A 139 -15.61 -8.83 7.81
C GLU A 139 -16.24 -10.17 7.43
N GLU A 140 -16.35 -10.45 6.12
CA GLU A 140 -16.94 -11.69 5.59
C GLU A 140 -16.13 -12.94 5.96
N ASN A 141 -14.81 -12.80 6.12
CA ASN A 141 -13.91 -13.94 6.34
C ASN A 141 -13.30 -13.99 7.76
N HIS A 142 -13.68 -13.06 8.63
CA HIS A 142 -13.15 -12.93 10.00
C HIS A 142 -11.62 -12.91 10.05
N ILE A 143 -11.00 -12.18 9.11
CA ILE A 143 -9.55 -11.99 9.02
C ILE A 143 -9.30 -10.49 9.06
N ILE A 144 -8.55 -10.03 10.06
CA ILE A 144 -8.28 -8.61 10.27
C ILE A 144 -6.81 -8.36 9.96
N ALA A 145 -6.50 -7.32 9.20
CA ALA A 145 -5.13 -6.87 9.00
C ALA A 145 -4.57 -6.22 10.27
N ASP A 146 -3.96 -7.02 11.13
CA ASP A 146 -3.36 -6.56 12.39
C ASP A 146 -1.87 -6.19 12.29
N PHE A 147 -1.26 -6.49 11.14
CA PHE A 147 0.17 -6.35 10.84
C PHE A 147 1.08 -6.90 11.95
N TYR A 148 0.64 -7.95 12.67
CA TYR A 148 1.39 -8.50 13.79
C TYR A 148 2.36 -9.60 13.35
N GLU A 149 1.92 -10.44 12.43
CA GLU A 149 2.63 -11.64 11.99
C GLU A 149 2.99 -11.54 10.51
N ALA A 150 4.25 -11.84 10.21
CA ALA A 150 4.72 -11.91 8.83
C ALA A 150 4.33 -13.28 8.24
N PHE A 151 3.58 -13.25 7.14
CA PHE A 151 3.24 -14.44 6.38
C PHE A 151 4.05 -14.47 5.08
N ASP A 152 4.67 -15.62 4.78
CA ASP A 152 5.42 -15.82 3.54
C ASP A 152 4.78 -16.93 2.70
N GLU A 153 4.41 -16.59 1.46
CA GLU A 153 3.84 -17.52 0.47
C GLU A 153 4.86 -18.63 0.12
N LYS A 154 6.16 -18.39 0.35
CA LYS A 154 7.26 -19.27 -0.05
C LYS A 154 7.69 -20.29 0.99
N GLN A 155 7.09 -20.32 2.18
CA GLN A 155 7.11 -21.55 2.99
C GLN A 155 6.20 -22.60 2.35
N GLY A 156 6.59 -23.08 1.15
CA GLY A 156 5.89 -24.13 0.40
C GLY A 156 5.86 -23.99 -1.12
N LEU A 157 6.17 -22.82 -1.70
CA LEU A 157 6.12 -22.60 -3.16
C LEU A 157 7.33 -21.81 -3.70
N THR A 158 8.00 -22.36 -4.71
CA THR A 158 9.11 -21.74 -5.43
C THR A 158 8.63 -20.62 -6.36
N TYR A 159 8.44 -19.42 -5.83
CA TYR A 159 8.33 -18.21 -6.64
C TYR A 159 9.68 -17.48 -6.69
N THR A 160 10.14 -17.10 -7.88
CA THR A 160 11.45 -16.44 -8.10
C THR A 160 11.45 -14.94 -7.82
N THR A 161 10.28 -14.30 -7.69
CA THR A 161 10.11 -12.89 -7.31
C THR A 161 9.65 -12.80 -5.85
N LEU A 162 10.40 -12.11 -4.99
CA LEU A 162 10.05 -11.85 -3.59
C LEU A 162 9.10 -10.65 -3.53
N SER A 163 8.13 -10.64 -2.59
CA SER A 163 7.34 -9.43 -2.32
C SER A 163 8.30 -8.35 -1.82
N HIS A 164 8.11 -7.09 -2.21
CA HIS A 164 9.12 -6.01 -2.05
C HIS A 164 9.53 -5.70 -0.60
N TRP A 165 8.75 -6.14 0.38
CA TRP A 165 9.08 -6.02 1.80
C TRP A 165 9.90 -7.20 2.33
N GLN A 166 9.98 -8.35 1.64
CA GLN A 166 10.60 -9.58 2.16
C GLN A 166 12.12 -9.50 2.32
N ASP A 167 12.77 -8.59 1.57
CA ASP A 167 14.22 -8.36 1.62
C ASP A 167 14.59 -7.04 2.32
N PHE A 168 13.65 -6.42 3.05
CA PHE A 168 13.91 -5.14 3.73
C PHE A 168 15.02 -5.27 4.79
N VAL A 169 15.08 -6.41 5.48
CA VAL A 169 16.17 -6.79 6.40
C VAL A 169 16.68 -8.17 6.01
N ALA A 170 17.95 -8.25 5.60
CA ALA A 170 18.57 -9.50 5.19
C ALA A 170 18.47 -10.59 6.27
N GLY A 171 17.95 -11.75 5.89
CA GLY A 171 17.91 -12.94 6.74
C GLY A 171 16.77 -13.01 7.77
N SER A 172 15.82 -12.06 7.78
CA SER A 172 14.65 -12.13 8.68
C SER A 172 13.38 -11.56 8.04
N ILE A 173 12.45 -12.45 7.66
CA ILE A 173 11.14 -12.09 7.10
C ILE A 173 10.31 -11.31 8.12
N GLN A 174 10.34 -11.75 9.39
CA GLN A 174 9.60 -11.11 10.47
C GLN A 174 10.11 -9.68 10.73
N GLN A 175 11.43 -9.49 10.76
CA GLN A 175 12.00 -8.16 10.94
C GLN A 175 11.73 -7.27 9.73
N SER A 176 11.89 -7.82 8.53
CA SER A 176 11.61 -7.11 7.28
C SER A 176 10.17 -6.61 7.20
N PHE A 177 9.21 -7.48 7.50
CA PHE A 177 7.79 -7.12 7.55
C PHE A 177 7.52 -5.99 8.56
N ARG A 178 8.00 -6.12 9.79
CA ARG A 178 7.78 -5.12 10.84
C ARG A 178 8.41 -3.78 10.50
N ASP A 179 9.67 -3.77 10.11
CA ASP A 179 10.39 -2.53 9.80
C ASP A 179 9.82 -1.84 8.57
N TYR A 180 9.43 -2.62 7.54
CA TYR A 180 8.76 -2.10 6.36
C TYR A 180 7.43 -1.43 6.72
N PHE A 181 6.52 -2.12 7.41
CA PHE A 181 5.21 -1.55 7.74
C PHE A 181 5.32 -0.42 8.78
N LYS A 182 6.35 -0.42 9.62
CA LYS A 182 6.68 0.69 10.51
C LYS A 182 7.10 1.93 9.71
N SER A 183 7.93 1.77 8.68
CA SER A 183 8.30 2.84 7.74
C SER A 183 7.06 3.34 6.98
N ALA A 184 6.26 2.41 6.42
CA ALA A 184 5.03 2.73 5.71
C ALA A 184 4.06 3.55 6.55
N ARG A 185 3.86 3.16 7.82
CA ARG A 185 3.04 3.90 8.79
C ARG A 185 3.53 5.33 8.96
N GLN A 186 4.84 5.53 9.14
CA GLN A 186 5.42 6.86 9.31
C GLN A 186 5.26 7.72 8.05
N ALA A 187 5.52 7.15 6.87
CA ALA A 187 5.43 7.84 5.59
C ALA A 187 3.99 8.28 5.29
N VAL A 188 3.02 7.37 5.44
CA VAL A 188 1.59 7.68 5.28
C VAL A 188 1.15 8.73 6.29
N HIS A 189 1.53 8.60 7.56
CA HIS A 189 1.19 9.58 8.60
C HIS A 189 1.71 10.98 8.24
N TYR A 190 3.00 11.08 7.90
CA TYR A 190 3.62 12.34 7.49
C TYR A 190 2.89 12.97 6.30
N ARG A 191 2.60 12.17 5.28
CA ARG A 191 1.88 12.64 4.09
C ARG A 191 0.48 13.15 4.42
N LEU A 192 -0.27 12.44 5.25
CA LEU A 192 -1.63 12.84 5.63
C LEU A 192 -1.67 14.12 6.47
N GLU A 193 -0.64 14.38 7.26
CA GLU A 193 -0.51 15.61 8.05
C GLU A 193 0.06 16.79 7.27
N GLN A 194 0.52 16.58 6.03
CA GLN A 194 0.95 17.65 5.15
C GLN A 194 -0.20 18.64 4.90
N LYS A 195 0.14 19.93 4.91
CA LYS A 195 -0.76 21.06 4.61
C LYS A 195 -0.29 21.74 3.32
N PRO A 196 -0.86 21.35 2.16
CA PRO A 196 -0.52 21.96 0.87
C PRO A 196 -0.64 23.48 0.91
N ARG A 197 0.28 24.23 0.30
CA ARG A 197 0.33 25.71 0.33
C ARG A 197 -0.95 26.38 -0.14
N PHE A 198 -1.66 25.78 -1.10
CA PHE A 198 -2.92 26.30 -1.61
C PHE A 198 -4.08 26.15 -0.61
N TRP A 199 -3.94 25.25 0.38
CA TRP A 199 -4.86 25.11 1.50
C TRP A 199 -4.29 25.77 2.75
N LYS A 200 -4.96 26.82 3.25
CA LYS A 200 -4.45 27.63 4.39
C LYS A 200 -3.98 26.81 5.59
N ASN A 201 -4.87 26.03 6.21
CA ASN A 201 -4.59 25.25 7.42
C ASN A 201 -5.10 23.81 7.35
N GLN A 202 -5.60 23.39 6.19
CA GLN A 202 -6.23 22.10 6.00
C GLN A 202 -5.17 21.04 5.65
N SER A 203 -5.07 19.98 6.44
CA SER A 203 -4.24 18.82 6.09
C SER A 203 -4.95 17.90 5.10
N ILE A 204 -4.19 17.03 4.43
CA ILE A 204 -4.75 15.99 3.57
C ILE A 204 -5.71 15.09 4.37
N ARG A 205 -5.37 14.72 5.62
CA ARG A 205 -6.27 13.98 6.50
C ARG A 205 -7.61 14.69 6.70
N GLN A 206 -7.58 15.99 6.99
CA GLN A 206 -8.79 16.78 7.19
C GLN A 206 -9.64 16.87 5.92
N TYR A 207 -9.01 16.99 4.75
CA TYR A 207 -9.70 16.89 3.46
C TYR A 207 -10.41 15.55 3.33
N LEU A 208 -9.70 14.44 3.60
CA LEU A 208 -10.27 13.10 3.46
C LEU A 208 -11.48 12.87 4.38
N HIS A 209 -11.42 13.35 5.62
CA HIS A 209 -12.55 13.30 6.55
C HIS A 209 -13.75 14.10 6.03
N ARG A 210 -13.53 15.34 5.59
CA ARG A 210 -14.60 16.22 5.09
C ARG A 210 -15.28 15.67 3.84
N LYS A 211 -14.50 15.05 2.95
CA LYS A 211 -15.00 14.42 1.72
C LYS A 211 -15.49 12.98 1.94
N ASN A 212 -15.54 12.52 3.19
CA ASN A 212 -16.16 11.24 3.59
C ASN A 212 -15.47 9.99 2.99
N TYR A 213 -14.14 10.02 2.85
CA TYR A 213 -13.32 8.85 2.47
C TYR A 213 -13.12 7.89 3.66
N LYS A 214 -14.23 7.43 4.24
CA LYS A 214 -14.26 6.69 5.52
C LYS A 214 -13.56 5.35 5.46
N ALA A 215 -13.67 4.63 4.35
CA ALA A 215 -13.09 3.30 4.23
C ALA A 215 -11.58 3.38 4.12
N LEU A 216 -11.09 4.32 3.31
CA LEU A 216 -9.67 4.62 3.23
C LEU A 216 -9.10 5.03 4.59
N LEU A 217 -9.77 5.94 5.30
CA LEU A 217 -9.35 6.37 6.64
C LEU A 217 -9.37 5.23 7.67
N ARG A 218 -10.32 4.29 7.58
CA ARG A 218 -10.32 3.11 8.45
C ARG A 218 -9.08 2.24 8.20
N VAL A 219 -8.82 1.85 6.95
CA VAL A 219 -7.67 0.99 6.59
C VAL A 219 -6.34 1.63 7.02
N ILE A 220 -6.20 2.94 6.85
CA ILE A 220 -5.03 3.68 7.35
C ILE A 220 -4.99 3.65 8.88
N GLY A 221 -6.12 3.87 9.55
CA GLY A 221 -6.22 3.81 11.00
C GLY A 221 -5.81 2.44 11.56
N ASP A 222 -6.11 1.35 10.86
CA ASP A 222 -5.70 0.00 11.22
C ASP A 222 -4.16 -0.14 11.14
N LEU A 223 -3.51 0.39 10.10
CA LEU A 223 -2.04 0.47 10.02
C LEU A 223 -1.43 1.39 11.10
N GLU A 224 -2.03 2.54 11.36
CA GLU A 224 -1.56 3.49 12.38
C GLU A 224 -1.68 2.91 13.80
N GLY A 225 -2.73 2.12 14.07
CA GLY A 225 -2.98 1.45 15.33
C GLY A 225 -2.23 0.11 15.51
N ALA A 226 -1.58 -0.40 14.47
CA ALA A 226 -0.86 -1.67 14.52
C ALA A 226 0.33 -1.64 15.49
N LYS A 227 0.51 -2.74 16.23
CA LYS A 227 1.63 -2.94 17.16
C LYS A 227 2.87 -3.43 16.41
N LEU A 228 3.49 -2.51 15.67
CA LEU A 228 4.70 -2.69 14.85
C LEU A 228 5.99 -2.31 15.61
#